data_AF-A0A5C5W7M9-F1
#
_entry.id   AF-A0A5C5W7M9-F1
#
_cell.length_a   1.000
_cell.length_b   1.000
_cell.length_c   1.000
_cell.angle_alpha   90.00
_cell.angle_beta   90.00
_cell.angle_gamma   90.00
#
_symmetry.space_group_name_H-M   'P 1'
#
loop_
_entity.id
_entity.type
_entity.pdbx_description
1 polymer ?
#
loop_
_entity_poly.entity_id
_entity_poly.type
_entity_poly.pdbx_seq_one_letter_code
_entity_poly.pdbx_strand_id
1 'polypeptide(L)'
;MSVAYLLPCPCGQSLRINVSQAGGVVTCDCGASVVVPRLRELRNLPEVESIEERPSAWGAAQGVLAIGAILAALLLAAAGWLNANEPPAPPQVDTAGYLKSVSVGVEGLSPAQSYDLWLQRYQPLASLGFVDDLQPQIDLAQQAIALHRTYRNVALIAAGLALAGGIVAGLMLRRSGVVKQVNHA
;
A
#
# COMPACT_ATOMS: atom_id res chain seq x y z
N MET A 1 -24.22 35.31 4.02
CA MET A 1 -25.01 34.18 4.54
C MET A 1 -26.44 34.34 4.02
N SER A 2 -26.88 33.49 3.10
CA SER A 2 -28.24 33.49 2.57
C SER A 2 -29.10 32.53 3.39
N VAL A 3 -30.00 33.07 4.21
CA VAL A 3 -30.97 32.26 4.97
C VAL A 3 -32.12 31.89 4.03
N ALA A 4 -32.50 30.62 4.03
CA ALA A 4 -33.60 30.09 3.23
C ALA A 4 -34.75 29.66 4.15
N TYR A 5 -35.98 29.97 3.75
CA TYR A 5 -37.20 29.68 4.49
C TYR A 5 -38.07 28.71 3.69
N LEU A 6 -38.88 27.89 4.39
CA LEU A 6 -39.86 27.01 3.75
C LEU A 6 -41.24 27.67 3.71
N LEU A 7 -41.74 27.94 2.52
CA LEU A 7 -43.09 28.48 2.29
C LEU A 7 -44.05 27.33 1.93
N PRO A 8 -45.15 27.10 2.66
CA PRO A 8 -46.13 26.10 2.28
C PRO A 8 -46.89 26.53 1.02
N CYS A 9 -46.98 25.63 0.03
CA CYS A 9 -47.79 25.82 -1.16
C CYS A 9 -49.16 25.14 -0.99
N PRO A 10 -50.26 25.68 -1.57
CA PRO A 10 -51.57 25.03 -1.57
C PRO A 10 -51.61 23.60 -2.15
N CYS A 11 -50.60 23.17 -2.93
CA CYS A 11 -50.48 21.78 -3.37
C CYS A 11 -49.97 20.81 -2.28
N GLY A 12 -49.65 21.31 -1.08
CA GLY A 12 -49.10 20.52 0.03
C GLY A 12 -47.57 20.41 0.03
N GLN A 13 -46.87 20.94 -0.98
CA GLN A 13 -45.40 20.96 -1.03
C GLN A 13 -44.83 22.21 -0.35
N SER A 14 -43.64 22.11 0.23
CA SER A 14 -42.92 23.25 0.80
C SER A 14 -41.89 23.78 -0.19
N LEU A 15 -42.02 25.06 -0.54
CA LEU A 15 -41.11 25.75 -1.46
C LEU A 15 -39.97 26.41 -0.68
N ARG A 16 -38.73 26.19 -1.11
CA ARG A 16 -37.57 26.87 -0.55
C ARG A 16 -37.44 28.27 -1.17
N ILE A 17 -37.47 29.30 -0.34
CA ILE A 17 -37.34 30.70 -0.75
C ILE A 17 -36.21 31.41 -0.02
N ASN A 18 -35.55 32.33 -0.70
CA ASN A 18 -34.49 33.15 -0.12
C ASN A 18 -35.04 34.49 0.39
N VAL A 19 -34.34 35.12 1.34
CA VAL A 19 -34.68 36.47 1.84
C VAL A 19 -34.83 37.51 0.72
N SER A 20 -34.06 37.38 -0.36
CA SER A 20 -34.12 38.28 -1.52
C SER A 20 -35.43 38.20 -2.32
N GLN A 21 -36.24 37.15 -2.12
CA GLN A 21 -37.53 36.94 -2.79
C GLN A 21 -38.72 37.44 -1.96
N ALA A 22 -38.46 38.05 -0.80
CA ALA A 22 -39.48 38.58 0.11
C ALA A 22 -40.38 39.61 -0.58
N GLY A 23 -41.70 39.46 -0.42
CA GLY A 23 -42.69 40.36 -1.02
C GLY A 23 -42.86 40.23 -2.55
N GLY A 24 -42.21 39.24 -3.17
CA GLY A 24 -42.39 38.90 -4.58
C GLY A 24 -43.46 37.83 -4.81
N VAL A 25 -43.56 37.37 -6.06
CA VAL A 25 -44.36 36.20 -6.44
C VAL A 25 -43.41 35.14 -6.99
N VAL A 26 -43.56 33.91 -6.51
CA VAL A 26 -42.77 32.76 -6.96
C VAL A 26 -43.70 31.68 -7.49
N THR A 27 -43.27 31.00 -8.55
CA THR A 27 -44.02 29.89 -9.13
C THR A 27 -43.58 28.60 -8.45
N CYS A 28 -44.53 27.84 -7.93
CA CYS A 28 -44.28 26.49 -7.40
C CYS A 28 -44.21 25.47 -8.55
N ASP A 29 -43.58 24.33 -8.34
CA ASP A 29 -43.46 23.23 -9.31
C ASP A 29 -44.83 22.68 -9.77
N CYS A 30 -45.89 22.89 -8.97
CA CYS A 30 -47.27 22.59 -9.36
C CYS A 30 -47.87 23.61 -10.36
N GLY A 31 -47.12 24.63 -10.76
CA GLY A 31 -47.55 25.71 -11.65
C GLY A 31 -48.31 26.86 -10.95
N ALA A 32 -48.59 26.74 -9.66
CA ALA A 32 -49.28 27.79 -8.91
C ALA A 32 -48.37 28.99 -8.62
N SER A 33 -48.90 30.20 -8.78
CA SER A 33 -48.21 31.44 -8.37
C SER A 33 -48.49 31.71 -6.89
N VAL A 34 -47.47 31.66 -6.06
CA VAL A 34 -47.55 31.86 -4.61
C VAL A 34 -46.93 33.21 -4.25
N VAL A 35 -47.68 34.04 -3.54
CA VAL A 35 -47.19 35.33 -3.04
C VAL A 35 -46.27 35.06 -1.85
N VAL A 36 -45.04 35.54 -1.95
CA VAL A 36 -44.06 35.43 -0.86
C VAL A 36 -44.41 36.47 0.21
N PRO A 37 -44.59 36.07 1.48
CA PRO A 37 -44.85 36.98 2.58
C PRO A 37 -43.78 38.07 2.70
N ARG A 38 -44.14 39.19 3.34
CA ARG A 38 -43.18 40.29 3.53
C ARG A 38 -42.06 39.85 4.46
N LEU A 39 -40.93 40.54 4.38
CA LEU A 39 -39.71 40.23 5.15
C LEU A 39 -39.95 40.06 6.67
N ARG A 40 -40.92 40.78 7.24
CA ARG A 40 -41.27 40.69 8.66
C ARG A 40 -42.00 39.39 9.01
N GLU A 41 -42.79 38.87 8.09
CA GLU A 41 -43.57 37.63 8.25
C GLU A 41 -42.72 36.39 7.94
N LEU A 42 -41.72 36.53 7.06
CA LEU A 42 -40.74 35.47 6.75
C LEU A 42 -40.00 34.96 8.00
N ARG A 43 -39.72 35.83 8.97
CA ARG A 43 -39.06 35.46 10.24
C ARG A 43 -39.91 34.55 11.13
N ASN A 44 -41.20 34.42 10.84
CA ASN A 44 -42.10 33.51 11.56
C ASN A 44 -42.21 32.13 10.89
N LEU A 45 -41.62 31.93 9.70
CA LEU A 45 -41.58 30.63 9.04
C LEU A 45 -40.40 29.78 9.51
N PRO A 46 -40.50 28.44 9.43
CA PRO A 46 -39.38 27.56 9.74
C PRO A 46 -38.19 27.86 8.83
N GLU A 47 -37.07 28.23 9.45
CA GLU A 47 -35.79 28.34 8.75
C GLU A 47 -35.36 26.94 8.29
N VAL A 48 -34.95 26.84 7.03
CA VAL A 48 -34.14 25.69 6.62
C VAL A 48 -32.81 25.92 7.30
N GLU A 49 -32.51 25.14 8.34
CA GLU A 49 -31.13 24.99 8.81
C GLU A 49 -30.30 24.73 7.56
N SER A 50 -29.49 25.72 7.16
CA SER A 50 -28.54 25.52 6.09
C SER A 50 -27.69 24.36 6.55
N ILE A 51 -27.84 23.20 5.90
CA ILE A 51 -26.88 22.13 6.00
C ILE A 51 -25.62 22.74 5.40
N GLU A 52 -24.85 23.44 6.24
CA GLU A 52 -23.47 23.77 5.92
C GLU A 52 -22.85 22.39 5.71
N GLU A 53 -22.57 22.07 4.44
CA GLU A 53 -21.73 20.95 4.10
C GLU A 53 -20.43 21.17 4.84
N ARG A 54 -20.29 20.53 6.01
CA ARG A 54 -19.04 20.58 6.77
C ARG A 54 -17.98 20.10 5.80
N PRO A 55 -16.99 20.93 5.45
CA PRO A 55 -15.95 20.49 4.55
C PRO A 55 -15.37 19.23 5.18
N SER A 56 -15.37 18.14 4.40
CA SER A 56 -14.74 16.89 4.83
C SER A 56 -13.36 17.25 5.37
N ALA A 57 -13.10 16.89 6.63
CA ALA A 57 -11.78 17.06 7.24
C ALA A 57 -10.69 16.30 6.46
N TRP A 58 -11.11 15.40 5.57
CA TRP A 58 -10.29 14.61 4.69
C TRP A 58 -10.39 15.10 3.24
N GLY A 59 -9.40 15.86 2.79
CA GLY A 59 -9.17 16.26 1.42
C GLY A 59 -8.44 15.19 0.60
N ALA A 60 -8.58 15.27 -0.73
CA ALA A 60 -7.99 14.32 -1.68
C ALA A 60 -6.46 14.14 -1.51
N ALA A 61 -5.74 15.20 -1.16
CA ALA A 61 -4.30 15.13 -0.91
C ALA A 61 -3.94 14.22 0.27
N GLN A 62 -4.72 14.26 1.37
CA GLN A 62 -4.53 13.38 2.52
C GLN A 62 -4.86 11.92 2.17
N GLY A 63 -5.86 11.69 1.32
CA GLY A 63 -6.19 10.36 0.81
C GLY A 63 -5.06 9.75 -0.01
N VAL A 64 -4.49 10.50 -0.95
CA VAL A 64 -3.37 10.03 -1.78
C VAL A 64 -2.11 9.76 -0.95
N LEU A 65 -1.80 10.62 0.02
CA LEU A 65 -0.70 10.40 0.96
C LEU A 65 -0.91 9.13 1.79
N ALA A 66 -2.12 8.91 2.32
CA ALA A 66 -2.45 7.74 3.10
C ALA A 66 -2.32 6.44 2.29
N ILE A 67 -2.81 6.43 1.04
CA ILE A 67 -2.67 5.27 0.13
C ILE A 67 -1.19 4.97 -0.13
N GLY A 68 -0.39 6.00 -0.47
CA GLY A 68 1.04 5.83 -0.69
C GLY A 68 1.77 5.29 0.55
N ALA A 69 1.43 5.79 1.74
CA ALA A 69 1.99 5.33 3.01
C ALA A 69 1.60 3.88 3.34
N ILE A 70 0.34 3.50 3.12
CA ILE A 70 -0.13 2.12 3.34
C ILE A 70 0.57 1.16 2.38
N LEU A 71 0.64 1.49 1.09
CA LEU A 71 1.32 0.66 0.10
C LEU A 71 2.81 0.47 0.45
N ALA A 72 3.48 1.55 0.85
CA ALA A 72 4.87 1.47 1.28
C ALA A 72 5.05 0.61 2.54
N ALA A 73 4.17 0.75 3.53
CA ALA A 73 4.20 -0.07 4.74
C ALA A 73 4.02 -1.56 4.43
N LEU A 74 3.09 -1.92 3.53
CA LEU A 74 2.88 -3.30 3.09
C LEU A 74 4.12 -3.87 2.36
N LEU A 75 4.75 -3.08 1.49
CA LEU A 75 5.95 -3.49 0.78
C LEU A 75 7.16 -3.65 1.71
N LEU A 76 7.30 -2.77 2.71
CA LEU A 76 8.32 -2.90 3.75
C LEU A 76 8.09 -4.14 4.63
N ALA A 77 6.84 -4.43 5.00
CA ALA A 77 6.48 -5.64 5.73
C ALA A 77 6.81 -6.91 4.91
N ALA A 78 6.50 -6.91 3.61
CA ALA A 78 6.85 -8.01 2.71
C ALA A 78 8.37 -8.19 2.59
N ALA A 79 9.12 -7.09 2.46
CA ALA A 79 10.59 -7.13 2.43
C ALA A 79 11.17 -7.68 3.75
N GLY A 80 10.62 -7.28 4.89
CA GLY A 80 10.98 -7.81 6.21
C GLY A 80 10.67 -9.30 6.35
N TRP A 81 9.51 -9.75 5.87
CA TRP A 81 9.12 -11.17 5.85
C TRP A 81 10.08 -12.00 5.00
N LEU A 82 10.42 -11.55 3.79
CA LEU A 82 11.38 -12.23 2.92
C LEU A 82 12.78 -12.30 3.55
N ASN A 83 13.17 -11.28 4.29
CA ASN A 83 14.44 -11.27 5.01
C ASN A 83 14.46 -12.26 6.18
N ALA A 84 13.35 -12.37 6.91
CA ALA A 84 13.22 -13.30 8.04
C ALA A 84 13.14 -14.77 7.59
N ASN A 85 12.63 -15.02 6.37
CA ASN A 85 12.47 -16.35 5.79
C ASN A 85 13.53 -16.65 4.71
N GLU A 86 14.66 -15.93 4.71
CA GLU A 86 15.76 -16.21 3.78
C GLU A 86 16.29 -17.63 4.05
N PRO A 87 16.38 -18.52 3.03
CA PRO A 87 16.94 -19.84 3.22
C PRO A 87 18.38 -19.76 3.78
N PRO A 88 18.78 -20.70 4.66
CA PRO A 88 20.14 -20.70 5.19
C PRO A 88 21.14 -20.80 4.03
N ALA A 89 22.21 -20.00 4.10
CA ALA A 89 23.28 -20.10 3.14
C ALA A 89 23.85 -21.52 3.14
N PRO A 90 24.21 -22.08 1.96
CA PRO A 90 24.89 -23.36 1.92
C PRO A 90 26.15 -23.29 2.78
N PRO A 91 26.46 -24.35 3.55
CA PRO A 91 27.63 -24.35 4.42
C PRO A 91 28.87 -24.05 3.57
N GLN A 92 29.65 -23.06 4.01
CA GLN A 92 30.93 -22.78 3.36
C GLN A 92 31.84 -23.97 3.62
N VAL A 93 32.36 -24.57 2.56
CA VAL A 93 33.31 -25.69 2.67
C VAL A 93 34.63 -25.13 3.19
N ASP A 94 34.84 -25.22 4.50
CA ASP A 94 36.17 -25.02 5.08
C ASP A 94 37.07 -26.17 4.62
N THR A 95 37.75 -25.93 3.51
CA THR A 95 38.60 -26.95 2.89
C THR A 95 39.74 -27.34 3.82
N ALA A 96 40.29 -26.39 4.59
CA ALA A 96 41.38 -26.66 5.51
C ALA A 96 40.91 -27.49 6.72
N GLY A 97 39.78 -27.12 7.32
CA GLY A 97 39.16 -27.90 8.40
C GLY A 97 38.71 -29.28 7.94
N TYR A 98 38.10 -29.38 6.76
CA TYR A 98 37.69 -30.64 6.16
C TYR A 98 38.89 -31.56 5.92
N LEU A 99 39.94 -31.07 5.24
CA LEU A 99 41.15 -31.86 4.97
C LEU A 99 41.82 -32.32 6.27
N LYS A 100 41.86 -31.46 7.30
CA LYS A 100 42.36 -31.84 8.63
C LYS A 100 41.52 -32.93 9.29
N SER A 101 40.18 -32.85 9.22
CA SER A 101 39.32 -33.90 9.77
C SER A 101 39.47 -35.22 9.02
N VAL A 102 39.64 -35.16 7.69
CA VAL A 102 39.86 -36.33 6.85
C VAL A 102 41.23 -36.94 7.15
N SER A 103 42.29 -36.14 7.27
CA SER A 103 43.63 -36.66 7.55
C SER A 103 43.69 -37.38 8.89
N VAL A 104 43.13 -36.79 9.95
CA VAL A 104 43.05 -37.43 11.28
C VAL A 104 42.24 -38.72 11.22
N GLY A 105 41.14 -38.73 10.46
CA GLY A 105 40.32 -39.94 10.28
C GLY A 105 41.07 -41.05 9.55
N VAL A 106 41.78 -40.71 8.47
CA VAL A 106 42.52 -41.66 7.63
C VAL A 106 43.75 -42.22 8.33
N GLU A 107 44.50 -41.38 9.06
CA GLU A 107 45.68 -41.79 9.84
C GLU A 107 45.35 -42.81 10.93
N GLY A 108 44.11 -42.83 11.42
CA GLY A 108 43.63 -43.79 12.41
C GLY A 108 43.14 -45.13 11.86
N LEU A 109 43.07 -45.30 10.54
CA LEU A 109 42.54 -46.53 9.93
C LEU A 109 43.63 -47.60 9.76
N SER A 110 43.26 -48.85 10.03
CA SER A 110 44.09 -50.00 9.62
C SER A 110 44.02 -50.22 8.10
N PRO A 111 45.01 -50.90 7.50
CA PRO A 111 45.02 -51.15 6.05
C PRO A 111 43.74 -51.82 5.51
N ALA A 112 43.15 -52.75 6.26
CA ALA A 112 41.90 -53.41 5.87
C ALA A 112 40.72 -52.41 5.86
N GLN A 113 40.62 -51.56 6.89
CA GLN A 113 39.57 -50.53 6.98
C GLN A 113 39.74 -49.45 5.91
N SER A 114 40.97 -49.06 5.57
CA SER A 114 41.24 -48.13 4.48
C SER A 114 40.80 -48.71 3.13
N TYR A 115 41.02 -50.01 2.90
CA TYR A 115 40.55 -50.69 1.69
C TYR A 115 39.02 -50.77 1.63
N ASP A 116 38.35 -51.08 2.73
CA ASP A 116 36.89 -51.08 2.81
C ASP A 116 36.31 -49.69 2.55
N LEU A 117 36.90 -48.64 3.11
CA LEU A 117 36.50 -47.26 2.85
C LEU A 117 36.65 -46.93 1.35
N TRP A 118 37.74 -47.38 0.72
CA TRP A 118 37.94 -47.20 -0.72
C TRP A 118 36.85 -47.89 -1.55
N LEU A 119 36.55 -49.16 -1.29
CA LEU A 119 35.49 -49.90 -1.99
C LEU A 119 34.11 -49.25 -1.83
N GLN A 120 33.78 -48.80 -0.62
CA GLN A 120 32.45 -48.25 -0.34
C GLN A 120 32.27 -46.82 -0.84
N ARG A 121 33.31 -45.97 -0.74
CA ARG A 121 33.21 -44.53 -0.97
C ARG A 121 33.80 -44.09 -2.30
N TYR A 122 34.98 -44.59 -2.66
CA TYR A 122 35.80 -44.04 -3.75
C TYR A 122 35.74 -44.88 -5.02
N GLN A 123 35.62 -46.21 -4.92
CA GLN A 123 35.48 -47.08 -6.09
C GLN A 123 34.25 -46.71 -6.95
N PRO A 124 33.05 -46.44 -6.40
CA PRO A 124 31.90 -46.04 -7.21
C PRO A 124 32.12 -44.69 -7.91
N LEU A 125 32.80 -43.75 -7.25
CA LEU A 125 33.15 -42.46 -7.84
C LEU A 125 34.18 -42.62 -8.97
N ALA A 126 35.13 -43.54 -8.82
CA ALA A 126 36.12 -43.82 -9.86
C ALA A 126 35.49 -44.50 -11.09
N SER A 127 34.46 -45.34 -10.90
CA SER A 127 33.81 -46.08 -12.00
C SER A 127 32.68 -45.31 -12.69
N LEU A 128 31.93 -44.48 -11.95
CA LEU A 128 30.83 -43.67 -12.47
C LEU A 128 31.28 -42.25 -12.88
N GLY A 129 32.53 -41.90 -12.61
CA GLY A 129 33.05 -40.54 -12.70
C GLY A 129 32.81 -39.75 -11.41
N PHE A 130 33.66 -38.76 -11.15
CA PHE A 130 33.46 -37.80 -10.05
C PHE A 130 32.28 -36.89 -10.41
N VAL A 131 31.06 -37.40 -10.27
CA VAL A 131 29.85 -36.61 -10.42
C VAL A 131 29.64 -35.87 -9.10
N ASP A 132 29.82 -34.55 -9.10
CA ASP A 132 29.48 -33.71 -7.96
C ASP A 132 27.96 -33.68 -7.78
N ASP A 133 27.40 -34.72 -7.18
CA ASP A 133 25.96 -34.86 -6.88
C ASP A 133 25.46 -33.78 -5.88
N LEU A 134 26.40 -33.05 -5.26
CA LEU A 134 26.13 -31.88 -4.42
C LEU A 134 25.95 -30.59 -5.22
N GLN A 135 26.58 -30.45 -6.38
CA GLN A 135 26.53 -29.22 -7.19
C GLN A 135 25.10 -28.77 -7.50
N PRO A 136 24.20 -29.64 -8.02
CA PRO A 136 22.84 -29.21 -8.35
C PRO A 136 22.04 -28.79 -7.12
N GLN A 137 22.29 -29.38 -5.95
CA GLN A 137 21.61 -28.98 -4.70
C GLN A 137 22.09 -27.61 -4.21
N ILE A 138 23.39 -27.35 -4.30
CA ILE A 138 23.98 -26.04 -3.97
C ILE A 138 23.43 -24.98 -4.92
N ASP A 139 23.37 -25.27 -6.23
CA ASP A 139 22.85 -24.34 -7.24
C ASP A 139 21.38 -24.00 -6.99
N LEU A 140 20.54 -24.99 -6.66
CA LEU A 140 19.14 -24.76 -6.31
C LEU A 140 18.99 -23.89 -5.05
N ALA A 141 19.79 -24.13 -4.01
CA ALA A 141 19.80 -23.31 -2.81
C ALA A 141 20.22 -21.87 -3.11
N GLN A 142 21.28 -21.68 -3.91
CA GLN A 142 21.74 -20.36 -4.32
C GLN A 142 20.71 -19.61 -5.16
N GLN A 143 20.02 -20.29 -6.08
CA GLN A 143 18.95 -19.71 -6.88
C GLN A 143 17.78 -19.26 -5.99
N ALA A 144 17.37 -20.07 -5.02
CA ALA A 144 16.32 -19.72 -4.07
C ALA A 144 16.68 -18.47 -3.23
N ILE A 145 17.93 -18.39 -2.75
CA ILE A 145 18.45 -17.23 -2.02
C ILE A 145 18.47 -15.99 -2.92
N ALA A 146 18.99 -16.12 -4.15
CA ALA A 146 19.06 -15.01 -5.11
C ALA A 146 17.67 -14.45 -5.43
N LEU A 147 16.68 -15.32 -5.59
CA LEU A 147 15.29 -14.96 -5.83
C LEU A 147 14.66 -14.21 -4.64
N HIS A 148 14.88 -14.68 -3.40
CA HIS A 148 14.43 -13.97 -2.19
C HIS A 148 15.04 -12.56 -2.09
N ARG A 149 16.35 -12.45 -2.33
CA ARG A 149 17.05 -11.16 -2.30
C ARG A 149 16.57 -10.22 -3.39
N THR A 150 16.30 -10.75 -4.59
CA THR A 150 15.78 -9.96 -5.71
C THR A 150 14.40 -9.41 -5.37
N TYR A 151 13.47 -10.26 -4.90
CA TYR A 151 12.13 -9.80 -4.50
C TYR A 151 12.16 -8.80 -3.34
N ARG A 152 13.03 -9.01 -2.34
CA ARG A 152 13.24 -8.06 -1.25
C ARG A 152 13.68 -6.70 -1.79
N ASN A 153 14.69 -6.67 -2.66
CA ASN A 153 15.21 -5.42 -3.21
C ASN A 153 14.17 -4.69 -4.07
N VAL A 154 13.42 -5.43 -4.91
CA VAL A 154 12.32 -4.87 -5.71
C VAL A 154 11.23 -4.30 -4.81
N ALA A 155 10.85 -4.99 -3.73
CA ALA A 155 9.86 -4.50 -2.77
C ALA A 155 10.33 -3.21 -2.08
N LEU A 156 11.61 -3.12 -1.69
CA LEU A 156 12.18 -1.90 -1.09
C LEU A 156 12.16 -0.71 -2.07
N ILE A 157 12.53 -0.94 -3.34
CA ILE A 157 12.49 0.10 -4.39
C ILE A 157 11.04 0.55 -4.61
N ALA A 158 10.11 -0.40 -4.74
CA ALA A 158 8.69 -0.11 -4.93
C ALA A 158 8.10 0.67 -3.75
N ALA A 159 8.50 0.36 -2.51
CA ALA A 159 8.07 1.10 -1.32
C ALA A 159 8.53 2.56 -1.37
N GLY A 160 9.78 2.79 -1.76
CA GLY A 160 10.32 4.14 -1.96
C GLY A 160 9.57 4.92 -3.04
N LEU A 161 9.27 4.28 -4.17
CA LEU A 161 8.49 4.88 -5.26
C LEU A 161 7.05 5.21 -4.83
N ALA A 162 6.39 4.35 -4.07
CA ALA A 162 5.03 4.59 -3.56
C ALA A 162 4.97 5.81 -2.64
N LEU A 163 5.94 5.97 -1.73
CA LEU A 163 6.04 7.15 -0.86
C LEU A 163 6.31 8.42 -1.68
N ALA A 164 7.32 8.38 -2.55
CA ALA A 164 7.68 9.54 -3.36
C ALA A 164 6.50 9.98 -4.27
N GLY A 165 5.85 9.02 -4.92
CA GLY A 165 4.68 9.27 -5.76
C GLY A 165 3.50 9.85 -4.98
N GLY A 166 3.21 9.29 -3.80
CA GLY A 166 2.16 9.81 -2.91
C GLY A 166 2.44 11.25 -2.45
N ILE A 167 3.69 11.56 -2.12
CA ILE A 167 4.13 12.92 -1.73
C ILE A 167 3.96 13.89 -2.89
N VAL A 168 4.48 13.56 -4.08
CA VAL A 168 4.40 14.44 -5.25
C VAL A 168 2.94 14.67 -5.66
N ALA A 169 2.13 13.62 -5.72
CA ALA A 169 0.72 13.72 -6.07
C ALA A 169 -0.08 14.51 -5.02
N GLY A 170 0.19 14.28 -3.72
CA GLY A 170 -0.41 15.05 -2.63
C GLY A 170 -0.07 16.54 -2.71
N LEU A 171 1.18 16.89 -3.03
CA LEU A 171 1.61 18.28 -3.23
C LEU A 171 0.93 18.93 -4.44
N MET A 172 0.80 18.22 -5.56
CA MET A 172 0.09 18.69 -6.76
C MET A 172 -1.39 18.96 -6.47
N LEU A 173 -2.06 18.03 -5.77
CA LEU A 173 -3.45 18.19 -5.37
C LEU A 173 -3.63 19.37 -4.41
N ARG A 174 -2.75 19.52 -3.42
CA ARG A 174 -2.78 20.66 -2.50
C ARG A 174 -2.59 21.99 -3.24
N ARG A 175 -1.67 22.05 -4.22
CA ARG A 175 -1.46 23.25 -5.04
C ARG A 175 -2.69 23.60 -5.88
N SER A 176 -3.36 22.62 -6.46
CA SER A 176 -4.58 22.82 -7.26
C SER A 176 -5.79 23.27 -6.42
N GLY A 177 -5.89 22.80 -5.17
CA GLY A 177 -6.93 23.23 -4.22
C GLY A 177 -6.79 24.69 -3.78
N VAL A 178 -5.54 25.15 -3.56
CA VAL A 178 -5.26 26.57 -3.22
C VAL A 178 -5.65 27.50 -4.36
N VAL A 179 -5.43 27.12 -5.62
CA VAL A 179 -5.79 27.95 -6.80
C VAL A 179 -7.30 28.10 -6.94
N LYS A 180 -8.11 27.10 -6.57
CA LYS A 180 -9.58 27.21 -6.64
C LYS A 180 -10.17 28.14 -5.57
N GLN A 181 -9.54 28.30 -4.41
CA GLN A 181 -10.06 29.21 -3.37
C GLN A 181 -9.77 30.69 -3.66
N VAL A 182 -8.70 31.01 -4.38
CA VAL A 182 -8.34 32.42 -4.68
C VAL A 182 -9.25 33.04 -5.76
N ASN A 183 -9.87 32.24 -6.62
CA ASN A 183 -10.74 32.73 -7.70
C ASN A 183 -12.21 32.96 -7.28
N HIS A 184 -12.56 32.73 -6.01
CA HIS A 184 -13.92 32.96 -5.49
C HIS A 184 -13.99 33.99 -4.35
N ALA A 185 -12.89 34.70 -4.09
CA ALA A 185 -12.84 35.87 -3.21
C ALA A 185 -12.78 37.14 -4.05
#